data_AF-A0A7W0Z6J1-F1
#
_entry.id   AF-A0A7W0Z6J1-F1
#
_cell.length_a   1.000
_cell.length_b   1.000
_cell.length_c   1.000
_cell.angle_alpha   90.00
_cell.angle_beta   90.00
_cell.angle_gamma   90.00
#
_symmetry.space_group_name_H-M   'P 1'
#
loop_
_entity.id
_entity.type
_entity.pdbx_description
1 polymer ?
#
loop_
_entity_poly.entity_id
_entity_poly.type
_entity_poly.pdbx_seq_one_letter_code
_entity_poly.pdbx_strand_id
1 'polypeptide(L)' 'MDILRTPEDRFSGLPDFPYEPRYADIPDGEGGTLRMAYVEHGPADGPPVLLLHGEPTWSLLYRTMMPVLTAAGLRA' A
#
# COMPACT_ATOMS: atom_id res chain seq x y z
N MET A 1 14.59 -11.60 15.15
CA MET A 1 13.20 -11.98 14.80
C MET A 1 13.18 -12.85 13.53
N ASP A 2 12.32 -13.87 13.44
CA ASP A 2 12.09 -14.59 12.17
C ASP A 2 11.07 -13.83 11.31
N ILE A 3 11.44 -13.49 10.09
CA ILE A 3 10.63 -12.66 9.17
C ILE A 3 10.12 -13.55 8.04
N LEU A 4 8.80 -13.60 7.87
CA LEU A 4 8.16 -14.26 6.74
C LEU A 4 7.74 -13.22 5.69
N ARG A 5 7.74 -13.64 4.43
CA ARG A 5 7.28 -12.82 3.30
C ARG A 5 6.29 -13.61 2.47
N THR A 6 5.07 -13.08 2.35
CA THR A 6 4.05 -13.65 1.47
C THR A 6 4.57 -13.66 0.02
N PRO A 7 4.51 -14.81 -0.68
CA PRO A 7 4.90 -14.87 -2.09
C PRO A 7 4.05 -13.91 -2.95
N GLU A 8 4.68 -13.27 -3.95
CA GLU A 8 4.03 -12.24 -4.79
C GLU A 8 2.82 -12.79 -5.57
N ASP A 9 2.84 -14.08 -5.93
CA ASP A 9 1.74 -14.75 -6.65
C ASP A 9 0.41 -14.75 -5.89
N ARG A 10 0.45 -14.64 -4.55
CA ARG A 10 -0.72 -14.55 -3.68
C ARG A 10 -1.53 -13.28 -3.90
N PHE A 11 -0.93 -12.27 -4.53
CA PHE A 11 -1.57 -10.98 -4.84
C PHE A 11 -1.98 -10.86 -6.31
N SER A 12 -1.91 -11.95 -7.09
CA SER A 12 -2.36 -11.94 -8.48
C SER A 12 -3.89 -11.91 -8.62
N GLY A 13 -4.40 -11.13 -9.57
CA GLY A 13 -5.82 -11.14 -9.93
C GLY A 13 -6.77 -10.61 -8.86
N LEU A 14 -6.30 -9.73 -7.97
CA LEU A 14 -7.16 -9.12 -6.94
C LEU A 14 -8.24 -8.22 -7.60
N PRO A 15 -9.52 -8.38 -7.22
CA PRO A 15 -10.60 -7.61 -7.82
C PRO A 15 -10.47 -6.12 -7.45
N ASP A 16 -10.62 -5.26 -8.45
CA ASP A 16 -10.62 -3.80 -8.32
C ASP A 16 -9.39 -3.20 -7.62
N PHE A 17 -8.24 -3.89 -7.67
CA PHE A 17 -7.00 -3.41 -7.05
C PHE A 17 -5.85 -3.29 -8.07
N PRO A 18 -5.95 -2.39 -9.07
CA PRO A 18 -4.97 -2.25 -10.15
C PRO A 18 -3.75 -1.40 -9.74
N TYR A 19 -3.39 -1.38 -8.46
CA TYR A 19 -2.32 -0.51 -7.95
C TYR A 19 -1.00 -1.28 -7.88
N GLU A 20 0.04 -0.68 -8.46
CA GLU A 20 1.38 -1.25 -8.41
C GLU A 20 1.93 -1.19 -6.98
N PRO A 21 2.39 -2.32 -6.40
CA PRO A 21 2.97 -2.32 -5.06
C PRO A 21 4.31 -1.58 -5.08
N ARG A 22 4.47 -0.67 -4.13
CA ARG A 22 5.73 -0.01 -3.82
C ARG A 22 6.21 -0.46 -2.45
N TYR A 23 7.50 -0.29 -2.20
CA TYR A 23 8.15 -0.80 -1.00
C TYR A 23 9.08 0.23 -0.38
N ALA A 24 9.04 0.32 0.96
CA ALA A 24 10.00 1.04 1.75
C ALA A 24 10.76 0.09 2.67
N ASP A 25 12.07 0.30 2.79
CA ASP A 25 12.92 -0.42 3.74
C ASP A 25 12.92 0.33 5.07
N ILE A 26 12.59 -0.37 6.16
CA ILE A 26 12.45 0.18 7.51
C ILE A 26 13.37 -0.60 8.46
N PRO A 27 14.13 0.06 9.34
CA PRO A 27 14.91 -0.64 10.38
C PRO A 27 14.00 -1.49 11.27
N ASP A 28 14.41 -2.73 11.56
CA ASP A 28 13.65 -3.64 12.45
C ASP A 28 13.93 -3.42 13.95
N GLY A 29 14.87 -2.53 14.29
CA GLY A 29 15.30 -2.26 15.66
C GLY A 29 16.32 -3.26 16.23
N GLU A 30 16.64 -4.33 15.50
CA GLU A 30 17.60 -5.39 15.87
C GLU A 30 18.84 -5.40 14.96
N GLY A 31 18.99 -4.37 14.12
CA GLY A 31 20.11 -4.23 13.17
C GLY A 31 19.83 -4.79 11.77
N GLY A 32 18.62 -5.26 11.51
CA GLY A 32 18.13 -5.69 10.20
C GLY A 32 17.16 -4.69 9.57
N THR A 33 16.38 -5.17 8.60
CA THR A 33 15.47 -4.35 7.79
C THR A 33 14.21 -5.11 7.44
N LEU A 34 13.06 -4.45 7.58
CA LEU A 34 11.74 -4.90 7.14
C LEU A 34 11.35 -4.18 5.86
N ARG A 35 10.66 -4.90 4.97
CA ARG A 35 10.07 -4.33 3.75
C ARG A 35 8.60 -4.04 3.99
N MET A 36 8.20 -2.77 3.96
CA MET A 36 6.81 -2.34 4.10
C MET A 36 6.20 -2.05 2.72
N ALA A 37 5.08 -2.70 2.41
CA ALA A 37 4.33 -2.46 1.18
C ALA A 37 3.43 -1.23 1.33
N TYR A 38 3.34 -0.43 0.27
CA TYR A 38 2.36 0.65 0.13
C TYR A 38 1.94 0.76 -1.35
N VAL A 39 0.82 1.45 -1.59
CA VAL A 39 0.37 1.79 -2.94
C VAL A 39 0.15 3.30 -3.01
N GLU A 40 0.24 3.85 -4.21
CA GLU A 40 0.03 5.28 -4.46
C GLU A 40 -0.70 5.43 -5.80
N HIS A 41 -1.69 6.31 -5.85
CA HIS A 41 -2.38 6.67 -7.08
C HIS A 41 -2.76 8.16 -7.10
N GLY A 42 -2.98 8.71 -8.29
CA GLY A 42 -3.32 10.12 -8.49
C GLY A 42 -2.13 10.99 -8.93
N PRO A 43 -2.33 12.32 -9.05
CA PRO A 43 -1.30 13.25 -9.51
C PRO A 43 -0.08 13.26 -8.58
N ALA A 44 1.13 13.27 -9.13
CA ALA A 44 2.37 13.23 -8.35
C ALA A 44 2.51 14.43 -7.40
N ASP A 45 1.99 15.59 -7.80
CA ASP A 45 1.95 16.86 -7.08
C ASP A 45 0.61 17.12 -6.37
N GLY A 46 -0.32 16.16 -6.40
CA GLY A 46 -1.60 16.24 -5.70
C GLY A 46 -1.40 16.28 -4.19
N PRO A 47 -2.26 16.99 -3.42
CA PRO A 47 -2.21 16.96 -1.97
C PRO A 47 -2.34 15.52 -1.44
N PRO A 48 -1.45 15.07 -0.54
CA PRO A 48 -1.45 13.68 -0.09
C PRO A 48 -2.62 13.40 0.87
N VAL A 49 -3.23 12.23 0.71
CA VAL A 49 -4.20 11.67 1.65
C VAL A 49 -3.70 10.30 2.11
N LEU A 50 -3.26 10.21 3.35
CA LEU A 50 -2.74 8.96 3.91
C LEU A 50 -3.89 8.08 4.43
N LEU A 51 -4.05 6.89 3.86
CA LEU A 51 -5.06 5.91 4.25
C LEU A 51 -4.43 4.77 5.08
N LEU A 52 -4.73 4.73 6.38
CA LEU A 52 -4.16 3.76 7.32
C LEU A 52 -5.20 2.71 7.70
N HIS A 53 -4.97 1.47 7.25
CA HIS A 53 -5.85 0.36 7.58
C HIS A 53 -5.67 -0.08 9.04
N GLY A 54 -6.59 -0.93 9.51
CA GLY A 54 -6.53 -1.57 10.83
C GLY A 54 -6.54 -3.09 10.75
N GLU A 55 -6.84 -3.74 11.87
CA GLU A 55 -6.89 -5.19 12.03
C GLU A 55 -8.19 -5.80 11.46
N PRO A 56 -8.18 -6.96 10.76
CA PRO A 56 -7.06 -7.73 10.18
C PRO A 56 -6.85 -7.41 8.68
N THR A 57 -6.98 -6.12 8.31
CA THR A 57 -7.08 -5.69 6.91
C THR A 57 -5.74 -5.20 6.36
N TRP A 58 -5.73 -4.78 5.10
CA TRP A 58 -4.60 -4.13 4.44
C TRP A 58 -5.12 -3.17 3.35
N SER A 59 -4.24 -2.53 2.57
CA SER A 59 -4.58 -1.48 1.59
C SER A 59 -5.72 -1.83 0.62
N LEU A 60 -5.96 -3.12 0.35
CA LEU A 60 -7.12 -3.60 -0.42
C LEU A 60 -8.47 -3.05 0.10
N LEU A 61 -8.58 -2.76 1.39
CA LEU A 61 -9.74 -2.12 2.02
C LEU A 61 -10.11 -0.80 1.33
N TYR A 62 -9.12 -0.03 0.88
CA TYR A 62 -9.30 1.32 0.33
C TYR A 62 -9.53 1.36 -1.18
N ARG A 63 -9.61 0.20 -1.85
CA ARG A 63 -9.71 0.11 -3.31
C ARG A 63 -10.90 0.84 -3.94
N THR A 64 -11.97 1.05 -3.18
CA THR A 64 -13.15 1.81 -3.62
C THR A 64 -13.07 3.30 -3.29
N MET A 65 -12.23 3.69 -2.33
CA MET A 65 -12.03 5.08 -1.93
C MET A 65 -10.97 5.76 -2.80
N MET A 66 -9.89 5.05 -3.13
CA MET A 66 -8.78 5.58 -3.91
C MET A 66 -9.23 6.23 -5.24
N PRO A 67 -10.06 5.60 -6.09
CA PRO A 67 -10.48 6.21 -7.36
C PRO A 67 -11.22 7.55 -7.18
N VAL A 68 -12.00 7.68 -6.10
CA VAL A 68 -12.74 8.91 -5.79
C VAL A 68 -11.79 10.04 -5.38
N LEU A 69 -10.82 9.73 -4.51
CA LEU A 69 -9.82 10.70 -4.07
C LEU A 69 -8.95 11.17 -5.24
N THR A 70 -8.50 10.24 -6.09
CA THR A 70 -7.64 10.56 -7.22
C THR A 70 -8.39 11.33 -8.31
N ALA A 71 -9.66 11.05 -8.53
CA ALA A 71 -10.51 11.84 -9.42
C ALA A 71 -10.72 13.28 -8.92
N ALA A 72 -10.61 13.51 -7.61
CA ALA A 72 -10.63 14.84 -7.00
C ALA A 72 -9.26 15.56 -7.04
N GLY A 73 -8.25 14.97 -7.69
CA GLY A 73 -6.90 15.56 -7.80
C GLY A 73 -6.00 15.33 -6.59
N LEU A 74 -6.40 14.45 -5.67
CA LEU A 74 -5.60 14.10 -4.49
C LEU A 74 -4.65 12.94 -4.83
N ARG A 75 -3.52 12.87 -4.11
CA ARG A 75 -2.60 11.73 -4.18
C ARG A 75 -2.91 10.80 -3.00
N ALA A 76 -3.54 9.66 -3.29
CA ALA A 76 -3.96 8.68 -2.28
C ALA A 76 -2.98 7.50 -2.22
#